data_AF-A0A239CZN0-F1
#
_entry.id   AF-A0A239CZN0-F1
#
_cell.length_a   1.000
_cell.length_b   1.000
_cell.length_c   1.000
_cell.angle_alpha   90.00
_cell.angle_beta   90.00
_cell.angle_gamma   90.00
#
_symmetry.space_group_name_H-M   'P 1'
#
loop_
_entity.id
_entity.type
_entity.pdbx_description
1 polymer ?
#
loop_
_entity_poly.entity_id
_entity_poly.type
_entity_poly.pdbx_seq_one_letter_code
_entity_poly.pdbx_strand_id
1 'polypeptide(L)'
;MILAFDTHYFDDKAKTVAVQFENWTDEVPHQVYSEILSDIQPYESGEFYKRELPCIVSLLKQVDLTFIDIIVVDGFVVLDDEGALGLGGYLYDALDQKIPVIGVAKNNFAKIDTLKIPIQRGDSKKPLYITAKGISLQQAVSYIQDMHGEFRFPTLLKEVDRLGRE
;
A
#
# COMPACT_ATOMS: atom_id res chain seq x y z
N MET A 1 -7.86 0.78 -13.50
CA MET A 1 -7.49 -0.41 -12.70
C MET A 1 -6.79 0.00 -11.40
N ILE A 2 -6.74 -0.90 -10.43
CA ILE A 2 -6.15 -0.70 -9.10
C ILE A 2 -4.92 -1.59 -8.95
N LEU A 3 -3.87 -1.09 -8.29
CA LEU A 3 -2.72 -1.90 -7.86
C LEU A 3 -2.62 -1.92 -6.34
N ALA A 4 -2.28 -3.07 -5.77
CA ALA A 4 -1.88 -3.17 -4.37
C ALA A 4 -0.52 -3.84 -4.23
N PHE A 5 0.35 -3.27 -3.39
CA PHE A 5 1.73 -3.72 -3.20
C PHE A 5 1.98 -4.26 -1.78
N ASP A 6 2.89 -5.23 -1.70
CA ASP A 6 3.58 -5.61 -0.46
C ASP A 6 5.03 -5.99 -0.76
N THR A 7 5.92 -5.77 0.20
CA THR A 7 7.33 -6.15 0.11
C THR A 7 7.75 -6.99 1.30
N HIS A 8 8.20 -8.19 1.01
CA HIS A 8 8.76 -9.10 2.00
C HIS A 8 10.29 -9.11 1.94
N TYR A 9 10.92 -8.96 3.09
CA TYR A 9 12.38 -8.98 3.21
C TYR A 9 12.85 -10.33 3.75
N PHE A 10 13.88 -10.91 3.13
CA PHE A 10 14.53 -12.14 3.56
C PHE A 10 16.01 -12.07 3.20
N ASP A 11 16.88 -12.46 4.13
CA ASP A 11 18.34 -12.28 4.02
C ASP A 11 18.71 -10.83 3.65
N ASP A 12 19.46 -10.65 2.55
CA ASP A 12 19.85 -9.38 1.93
C ASP A 12 18.96 -8.99 0.74
N LYS A 13 17.78 -9.61 0.63
CA LYS A 13 16.85 -9.48 -0.50
C LYS A 13 15.49 -8.95 -0.08
N ALA A 14 14.78 -8.44 -1.07
CA ALA A 14 13.37 -8.09 -0.98
C ALA A 14 12.62 -8.67 -2.15
N LYS A 15 11.51 -9.36 -1.87
CA LYS A 15 10.51 -9.73 -2.86
C LYS A 15 9.36 -8.73 -2.76
N THR A 16 9.15 -7.96 -3.82
CA THR A 16 7.99 -7.08 -3.94
C THR A 16 6.98 -7.74 -4.86
N VAL A 17 5.72 -7.75 -4.44
CA VAL A 17 4.60 -8.28 -5.22
C VAL A 17 3.58 -7.16 -5.41
N ALA A 18 2.96 -7.13 -6.58
CA ALA A 18 1.81 -6.30 -6.86
C ALA A 18 0.67 -7.16 -7.40
N VAL A 19 -0.54 -6.92 -6.91
CA VAL A 19 -1.77 -7.46 -7.48
C VAL A 19 -2.53 -6.34 -8.18
N GLN A 20 -2.94 -6.59 -9.42
CA GLN A 20 -3.78 -5.69 -10.21
C GLN A 20 -5.20 -6.22 -10.26
N PHE A 21 -6.18 -5.35 -10.11
CA PHE A 21 -7.60 -5.70 -10.12
C PHE A 21 -8.45 -4.54 -10.64
N GLU A 22 -9.70 -4.81 -11.01
CA GLU A 22 -10.56 -3.83 -11.67
C GLU A 22 -11.52 -3.17 -10.68
N ASN A 23 -12.16 -3.97 -9.83
CA ASN A 23 -13.16 -3.52 -8.87
C ASN A 23 -12.72 -3.81 -7.44
N TRP A 24 -13.05 -2.90 -6.52
CA TRP A 24 -12.77 -3.09 -5.09
C TRP A 24 -13.37 -4.40 -4.53
N THR A 25 -14.50 -4.83 -5.10
CA THR A 25 -15.21 -6.06 -4.74
C THR A 25 -14.65 -7.34 -5.37
N ASP A 26 -13.57 -7.27 -6.15
CA ASP A 26 -12.96 -8.45 -6.75
C ASP A 26 -12.33 -9.35 -5.67
N GLU A 27 -12.62 -10.65 -5.74
CA GLU A 27 -12.03 -11.66 -4.85
C GLU A 27 -10.63 -12.11 -5.32
N VAL A 28 -10.42 -12.13 -6.64
CA VAL A 28 -9.22 -12.66 -7.29
C VAL A 28 -8.53 -11.56 -8.10
N PRO A 29 -7.18 -11.53 -8.14
CA PRO A 29 -6.47 -10.54 -8.92
C PRO A 29 -6.65 -10.81 -10.43
N HIS A 30 -6.70 -9.75 -11.21
CA HIS A 30 -6.63 -9.83 -12.67
C HIS A 30 -5.23 -10.23 -13.13
N GLN A 31 -4.20 -9.64 -12.53
CA GLN A 31 -2.79 -9.88 -12.86
C GLN A 31 -1.94 -9.79 -11.60
N VAL A 32 -0.87 -10.58 -11.54
CA VAL A 32 0.12 -10.53 -10.46
C VAL A 32 1.49 -10.23 -11.06
N TYR A 33 2.21 -9.31 -10.42
CA TYR A 33 3.59 -8.96 -10.74
C TYR A 33 4.46 -9.27 -9.53
N SER A 34 5.71 -9.70 -9.77
CA SER A 34 6.66 -9.89 -8.69
C SER A 34 8.08 -9.64 -9.16
N GLU A 35 8.91 -9.11 -8.27
CA GLU A 35 10.34 -8.93 -8.50
C GLU A 35 11.11 -9.22 -7.21
N ILE A 36 12.30 -9.81 -7.36
CA ILE A 36 13.24 -9.98 -6.26
C ILE A 36 14.45 -9.10 -6.54
N LEU A 37 14.72 -8.17 -5.62
CA LEU A 37 15.93 -7.37 -5.62
C LEU A 37 16.88 -7.87 -4.53
N SER A 38 18.18 -7.81 -4.82
CA SER A 38 19.25 -8.11 -3.86
C SER A 38 19.93 -6.83 -3.39
N ASP A 39 20.86 -6.94 -2.43
CA ASP A 39 21.62 -5.82 -1.87
C ASP A 39 20.73 -4.75 -1.22
N ILE A 40 19.67 -5.19 -0.55
CA ILE A 40 18.74 -4.28 0.13
C ILE A 40 19.44 -3.61 1.31
N GLN A 41 19.35 -2.28 1.35
CA GLN A 41 19.96 -1.49 2.42
C GLN A 41 19.46 -1.92 3.81
N PRO A 42 20.30 -1.81 4.86
CA PRO A 42 19.88 -2.09 6.23
C PRO A 42 18.72 -1.22 6.68
N TYR A 43 17.93 -1.70 7.65
CA TYR A 43 16.83 -0.94 8.25
C TYR A 43 17.34 0.26 9.03
N GLU A 44 16.89 1.46 8.62
CA GLU A 44 17.03 2.71 9.34
C GLU A 44 15.70 3.06 10.03
N SER A 45 15.74 3.26 11.35
CA SER A 45 14.54 3.59 12.12
C SER A 45 13.93 4.91 11.65
N GLY A 46 12.65 4.86 11.24
CA GLY A 46 11.91 6.02 10.73
C GLY A 46 12.06 6.26 9.22
N GLU A 47 12.99 5.56 8.56
CA GLU A 47 13.31 5.75 7.13
C GLU A 47 13.00 4.48 6.32
N PHE A 48 11.95 3.75 6.73
CA PHE A 48 11.53 2.49 6.11
C PHE A 48 11.34 2.59 4.58
N TYR A 49 10.86 3.74 4.10
CA TYR A 49 10.65 3.97 2.67
C TYR A 49 11.93 3.81 1.84
N LYS A 50 13.13 4.08 2.40
CA LYS A 50 14.40 3.96 1.66
C LYS A 50 14.66 2.54 1.18
N ARG A 51 14.16 1.53 1.90
CA ARG A 51 14.32 0.12 1.55
C ARG A 51 13.24 -0.34 0.59
N GLU A 52 12.00 0.09 0.84
CA GLU A 52 10.86 -0.43 0.10
C GLU A 52 10.59 0.29 -1.22
N LEU A 53 10.72 1.62 -1.22
CA LEU A 53 10.40 2.44 -2.39
C LEU A 53 11.19 2.03 -3.64
N PRO A 54 12.52 1.76 -3.58
CA PRO A 54 13.26 1.30 -4.76
C PRO A 54 12.71 -0.02 -5.33
N CYS A 55 12.22 -0.92 -4.47
CA CYS A 55 11.67 -2.20 -4.88
C CYS A 55 10.32 -2.03 -5.58
N ILE A 56 9.44 -1.20 -5.02
CA ILE A 56 8.15 -0.84 -5.64
C ILE A 56 8.36 -0.15 -6.99
N VAL A 57 9.25 0.85 -7.05
CA VAL A 57 9.55 1.61 -8.28
C VAL A 57 10.17 0.71 -9.36
N SER A 58 10.99 -0.26 -8.97
CA SER A 58 11.53 -1.23 -9.92
C SER A 58 10.44 -2.13 -10.50
N LEU A 59 9.57 -2.69 -9.65
CA LEU A 59 8.46 -3.55 -10.08
C LEU A 59 7.49 -2.80 -11.00
N LEU A 60 7.21 -1.53 -10.73
CA LEU A 60 6.32 -0.68 -11.53
C LEU A 60 6.78 -0.53 -12.99
N LYS A 61 8.06 -0.74 -13.32
CA LYS A 61 8.54 -0.74 -14.71
C LYS A 61 7.96 -1.88 -15.55
N GLN A 62 7.43 -2.92 -14.91
CA GLN A 62 6.78 -4.05 -15.56
C GLN A 62 5.29 -3.80 -15.83
N VAL A 63 4.73 -2.69 -15.33
CA VAL A 63 3.30 -2.38 -15.37
C VAL A 63 3.04 -1.21 -16.31
N ASP A 64 2.04 -1.33 -17.17
CA ASP A 64 1.55 -0.18 -17.94
C ASP A 64 0.69 0.72 -17.05
N LEU A 65 1.29 1.82 -16.60
CA LEU A 65 0.67 2.76 -15.68
C LEU A 65 -0.43 3.62 -16.32
N THR A 66 -0.59 3.60 -17.64
CA THR A 66 -1.60 4.43 -18.33
C THR A 66 -3.04 4.04 -17.98
N PHE A 67 -3.27 2.83 -17.48
CA PHE A 67 -4.57 2.31 -17.08
C PHE A 67 -4.73 2.16 -15.56
N ILE A 68 -3.79 2.67 -14.77
CA ILE A 68 -3.82 2.57 -13.30
C ILE A 68 -4.41 3.86 -12.73
N ASP A 69 -5.56 3.72 -12.07
CA ASP A 69 -6.29 4.84 -11.47
C ASP A 69 -5.86 5.11 -10.04
N ILE A 70 -5.38 4.08 -9.33
CA ILE A 70 -5.04 4.18 -7.91
C ILE A 70 -4.08 3.08 -7.48
N ILE A 71 -3.24 3.40 -6.51
CA ILE A 71 -2.30 2.46 -5.88
C ILE A 71 -2.61 2.35 -4.39
N VAL A 72 -2.53 1.13 -3.86
CA VAL A 72 -2.69 0.79 -2.45
C VAL A 72 -1.38 0.23 -1.91
N VAL A 73 -0.96 0.70 -0.73
CA VAL A 73 0.25 0.20 -0.03
C VAL A 73 -0.09 -0.24 1.40
N ASP A 74 0.55 -1.31 1.91
CA ASP A 74 0.48 -1.69 3.33
C ASP A 74 1.37 -0.76 4.16
N GLY A 75 0.84 0.40 4.50
CA GLY A 75 1.58 1.41 5.23
C GLY A 75 0.89 2.76 5.22
N PHE A 76 1.64 3.79 5.60
CA PHE A 76 1.16 5.16 5.66
C PHE A 76 1.64 5.99 4.46
N VAL A 77 0.79 6.92 4.02
CA VAL A 77 1.13 7.92 3.01
C VAL A 77 1.78 9.15 3.63
N VAL A 78 1.33 9.54 4.83
CA VAL A 78 1.88 10.63 5.65
C VAL A 78 2.20 10.12 7.05
N LEU A 79 3.18 10.71 7.73
CA LEU A 79 3.66 10.31 9.06
C LEU A 79 3.27 11.31 10.15
N ASP A 80 2.80 12.49 9.81
CA ASP A 80 2.24 13.46 10.74
C ASP A 80 1.25 14.38 10.02
N ASP A 81 0.62 15.30 10.77
CA ASP A 81 -0.36 16.25 10.23
C ASP A 81 0.31 17.46 9.57
N GLU A 82 1.62 17.64 9.74
CA GLU A 82 2.45 18.61 9.04
C GLU A 82 2.81 18.16 7.61
N GLY A 83 2.55 16.90 7.28
CA GLY A 83 2.72 16.34 5.93
C GLY A 83 4.06 15.65 5.70
N ALA A 84 4.76 15.22 6.76
CA ALA A 84 5.92 14.35 6.62
C ALA A 84 5.52 13.09 5.84
N LEU A 85 6.36 12.69 4.88
CA LEU A 85 6.01 11.63 3.94
C LEU A 85 6.25 10.25 4.54
N GLY A 86 5.26 9.37 4.38
CA GLY A 86 5.44 7.93 4.54
C GLY A 86 5.78 7.27 3.20
N LEU A 87 5.86 5.94 3.18
CA LEU A 87 6.13 5.15 1.97
C LEU A 87 5.20 5.57 0.81
N GLY A 88 3.90 5.65 1.07
CA GLY A 88 2.94 6.02 0.02
C GLY A 88 3.10 7.47 -0.47
N GLY A 89 3.56 8.37 0.40
CA GLY A 89 3.81 9.76 0.05
C GLY A 89 5.01 9.92 -0.87
N TYR A 90 6.10 9.22 -0.57
CA TYR A 90 7.25 9.15 -1.47
C TYR A 90 6.93 8.42 -2.78
N LEU A 91 6.09 7.38 -2.75
CA LEU A 91 5.62 6.71 -3.97
C LEU A 91 4.82 7.65 -4.85
N TYR A 92 3.88 8.41 -4.27
CA TYR A 92 3.12 9.42 -4.98
C TYR A 92 4.03 10.45 -5.67
N ASP A 93 5.05 10.94 -4.95
CA ASP A 93 6.01 11.90 -5.50
C ASP A 93 6.90 11.27 -6.59
N ALA A 94 7.29 9.99 -6.45
CA ALA A 94 8.05 9.24 -7.47
C ALA A 94 7.25 8.97 -8.76
N LEU A 95 5.92 9.05 -8.69
CA LEU A 95 5.00 8.89 -9.82
C LEU A 95 4.56 10.23 -10.43
N ASP A 96 5.36 11.29 -10.24
CA ASP A 96 5.06 12.66 -10.65
C ASP A 96 3.70 13.16 -10.14
N GLN A 97 3.21 12.61 -9.02
CA GLN A 97 1.92 12.97 -8.43
C GLN A 97 0.72 12.70 -9.36
N LYS A 98 0.84 11.76 -10.30
CA LYS A 98 -0.19 11.46 -11.31
C LYS A 98 -1.19 10.40 -10.87
N ILE A 99 -0.75 9.45 -10.04
CA ILE A 99 -1.56 8.32 -9.60
C ILE A 99 -1.79 8.44 -8.09
N PRO A 100 -3.04 8.62 -7.63
CA PRO A 100 -3.36 8.66 -6.21
C PRO A 100 -2.89 7.41 -5.45
N VAL A 101 -2.47 7.60 -4.20
CA VAL A 101 -2.00 6.52 -3.33
C VAL A 101 -2.83 6.47 -2.06
N ILE A 102 -3.31 5.28 -1.71
CA ILE A 102 -3.97 4.96 -0.45
C ILE A 102 -3.03 4.10 0.39
N GLY A 103 -2.79 4.52 1.63
CA GLY A 103 -2.08 3.76 2.64
C GLY A 103 -3.06 3.04 3.56
N VAL A 104 -2.90 1.73 3.71
CA VAL A 104 -3.73 0.87 4.58
C VAL A 104 -2.85 0.25 5.66
N ALA A 105 -2.73 0.91 6.81
CA ALA A 105 -1.86 0.43 7.87
C ALA A 105 -2.60 -0.44 8.90
N LYS A 106 -1.95 -1.52 9.33
CA LYS A 106 -2.44 -2.44 10.38
C LYS A 106 -2.23 -1.90 11.80
N ASN A 107 -1.38 -0.90 12.02
CA ASN A 107 -1.08 -0.35 13.34
C ASN A 107 -1.20 1.17 13.33
N ASN A 108 -1.56 1.75 14.48
CA ASN A 108 -1.69 3.19 14.60
C ASN A 108 -0.33 3.89 14.55
N PHE A 109 -0.27 5.06 13.93
CA PHE A 109 0.85 5.99 14.10
C PHE A 109 0.37 7.22 14.87
N ALA A 110 0.89 7.40 16.09
CA ALA A 110 0.34 8.36 17.06
C ALA A 110 0.53 9.84 16.66
N LYS A 111 1.45 10.13 15.75
CA LYS A 111 1.75 11.50 15.28
C LYS A 111 0.75 12.05 14.25
N ILE A 112 -0.13 11.19 13.71
CA ILE A 112 -1.15 11.59 12.74
C ILE A 112 -2.49 11.64 13.48
N ASP A 113 -3.20 12.76 13.45
CA ASP A 113 -4.52 12.89 14.05
C ASP A 113 -5.57 13.15 12.97
N THR A 114 -5.39 14.23 12.21
CA THR A 114 -6.36 14.71 11.22
C THR A 114 -6.22 14.06 9.84
N LEU A 115 -5.01 13.66 9.44
CA LEU A 115 -4.76 13.09 8.11
C LEU A 115 -4.94 11.57 8.03
N LYS A 116 -5.57 10.96 9.04
CA LYS A 116 -5.78 9.51 9.13
C LYS A 116 -7.18 9.19 9.65
N ILE A 117 -7.87 8.25 9.00
CA ILE A 117 -9.15 7.74 9.48
C ILE A 117 -9.02 6.27 9.88
N PRO A 118 -9.33 5.89 11.13
CA PRO A 118 -9.47 4.49 11.50
C PRO A 118 -10.80 3.93 10.98
N ILE A 119 -10.75 2.73 10.38
CA ILE A 119 -11.93 2.00 9.92
C ILE A 119 -11.98 0.62 10.56
N GLN A 120 -13.17 0.15 10.90
CA GLN A 120 -13.41 -1.23 11.33
C GLN A 120 -14.02 -2.01 10.16
N ARG A 121 -13.58 -3.27 9.99
CA ARG A 121 -14.08 -4.19 8.96
C ARG A 121 -14.28 -5.58 9.55
N GLY A 122 -15.33 -6.26 9.12
CA GLY A 122 -15.78 -7.53 9.72
C GLY A 122 -16.08 -7.38 11.21
N ASP A 123 -15.87 -8.46 11.96
CA ASP A 123 -16.04 -8.47 13.43
C ASP A 123 -14.81 -7.96 14.21
N SER A 124 -13.78 -7.44 13.51
CA SER A 124 -12.55 -7.00 14.15
C SER A 124 -12.71 -5.64 14.84
N LYS A 125 -12.49 -5.63 16.16
CA LYS A 125 -12.38 -4.38 16.95
C LYS A 125 -11.07 -3.62 16.71
N LYS A 126 -10.06 -4.26 16.10
CA LYS A 126 -8.80 -3.60 15.72
C LYS A 126 -8.97 -2.91 14.37
N PRO A 127 -8.90 -1.57 14.31
CA PRO A 127 -9.12 -0.85 13.06
C PRO A 127 -7.95 -1.02 12.08
N LEU A 128 -8.20 -0.76 10.80
CA LEU A 128 -7.18 -0.34 9.84
C LEU A 128 -7.10 1.18 9.86
N TYR A 129 -5.93 1.72 9.53
CA TYR A 129 -5.71 3.16 9.52
C TYR A 129 -5.45 3.61 8.09
N ILE A 130 -6.36 4.42 7.57
CA ILE A 130 -6.34 4.89 6.19
C ILE A 130 -5.69 6.26 6.13
N THR A 131 -4.76 6.42 5.20
CA THR A 131 -4.18 7.71 4.79
C THR A 131 -4.18 7.78 3.28
N ALA A 132 -4.13 8.97 2.70
CA ALA A 132 -4.20 9.11 1.25
C ALA A 132 -3.50 10.38 0.75
N LYS A 133 -3.07 10.36 -0.51
CA LYS A 133 -2.56 11.53 -1.25
C LYS A 133 -2.98 11.42 -2.71
N GLY A 134 -3.35 12.55 -3.33
CA GLY A 134 -3.95 12.58 -4.68
C GLY A 134 -5.45 12.23 -4.71
N ILE A 135 -6.05 11.89 -3.57
CA ILE A 135 -7.48 11.60 -3.42
C ILE A 135 -7.96 12.04 -2.03
N SER A 136 -9.26 12.32 -1.88
CA SER A 136 -9.81 12.65 -0.56
C SER A 136 -9.76 11.45 0.39
N LEU A 137 -9.51 11.72 1.67
CA LEU A 137 -9.40 10.69 2.70
C LEU A 137 -10.72 9.92 2.88
N GLN A 138 -11.86 10.60 2.73
CA GLN A 138 -13.19 9.99 2.83
C GLN A 138 -13.46 9.02 1.67
N GLN A 139 -13.05 9.38 0.45
CA GLN A 139 -13.19 8.50 -0.70
C GLN A 139 -12.26 7.28 -0.59
N ALA A 140 -11.02 7.48 -0.15
CA ALA A 140 -10.11 6.38 0.15
C ALA A 140 -10.69 5.42 1.20
N VAL A 141 -11.30 5.95 2.26
CA VAL A 141 -12.00 5.15 3.27
C VAL A 141 -13.13 4.32 2.66
N SER A 142 -14.00 4.94 1.84
CA SER A 142 -15.09 4.24 1.17
C SER A 142 -14.55 3.06 0.35
N TYR A 143 -13.53 3.29 -0.47
CA TYR A 143 -12.91 2.26 -1.30
C TYR A 143 -12.37 1.08 -0.49
N ILE A 144 -11.65 1.34 0.61
CA ILE A 144 -11.12 0.26 1.45
C ILE A 144 -12.22 -0.45 2.23
N GLN A 145 -13.30 0.25 2.62
CA GLN A 145 -14.47 -0.39 3.23
C GLN A 145 -15.17 -1.34 2.26
N ASP A 146 -15.32 -0.93 1.00
CA ASP A 146 -15.98 -1.68 -0.06
C ASP A 146 -15.13 -2.85 -0.60
N MET A 147 -13.86 -2.94 -0.20
CA MET A 147 -13.01 -4.04 -0.65
C MET A 147 -13.58 -5.41 -0.26
N HIS A 148 -13.43 -6.39 -1.14
CA HIS A 148 -13.87 -7.76 -0.89
C HIS A 148 -13.24 -8.38 0.38
N GLY A 149 -13.99 -9.28 1.02
CA GLY A 149 -13.55 -10.11 2.14
C GLY A 149 -14.18 -9.70 3.47
N GLU A 150 -14.66 -10.70 4.21
CA GLU A 150 -15.42 -10.53 5.46
C GLU A 150 -14.56 -10.18 6.68
N PHE A 151 -13.24 -10.30 6.56
CA PHE A 151 -12.31 -10.08 7.67
C PHE A 151 -11.77 -8.65 7.72
N ARG A 152 -11.05 -8.34 8.80
CA ARG A 152 -10.35 -7.07 9.02
C ARG A 152 -9.58 -6.60 7.78
N PHE A 153 -8.68 -7.45 7.29
CA PHE A 153 -7.81 -7.13 6.16
C PHE A 153 -8.44 -7.66 4.86
N PRO A 154 -8.60 -6.81 3.82
CA PRO A 154 -9.23 -7.20 2.57
C PRO A 154 -8.61 -8.42 1.90
N THR A 155 -9.40 -9.18 1.13
CA THR A 155 -8.95 -10.43 0.48
C THR A 155 -7.72 -10.21 -0.38
N LEU A 156 -7.75 -9.24 -1.30
CA LEU A 156 -6.62 -8.99 -2.20
C LEU A 156 -5.39 -8.41 -1.50
N LEU A 157 -5.58 -7.64 -0.42
CA LEU A 157 -4.43 -7.17 0.39
C LEU A 157 -3.80 -8.32 1.19
N LYS A 158 -4.61 -9.27 1.65
CA LYS A 158 -4.11 -10.51 2.26
C LYS A 158 -3.38 -11.39 1.24
N GLU A 159 -3.88 -11.42 0.01
CA GLU A 159 -3.28 -12.20 -1.08
C GLU A 159 -1.90 -11.67 -1.47
N VAL A 160 -1.71 -10.35 -1.57
CA VAL A 160 -0.39 -9.77 -1.85
C VAL A 160 0.63 -10.07 -0.72
N ASP A 161 0.23 -9.98 0.56
CA ASP A 161 1.07 -10.35 1.72
C ASP A 161 1.40 -11.85 1.74
N ARG A 162 0.47 -12.72 1.31
CA ARG A 162 0.74 -14.15 1.14
C ARG A 162 1.79 -14.39 0.06
N LEU A 163 1.58 -13.85 -1.14
CA LEU A 163 2.46 -14.01 -2.30
C LEU A 163 3.86 -13.44 -2.05
N GLY A 164 3.99 -12.38 -1.25
CA GLY A 164 5.28 -11.82 -0.85
C GLY A 164 6.14 -12.78 -0.03
N ARG A 165 5.52 -13.66 0.75
CA ARG A 165 6.21 -14.60 1.67
C ARG A 165 6.53 -15.97 1.06
N GLU A 166 5.98 -16.26 -0.12
CA GLU A 166 6.26 -17.50 -0.89
C GLU A 166 7.60 -17.44 -1.62
#